data_AF-A0A3D6C8T8-F1
#
_entry.id   AF-A0A3D6C8T8-F1
#
_cell.length_a   1.000
_cell.length_b   1.000
_cell.length_c   1.000
_cell.angle_alpha   90.00
_cell.angle_beta   90.00
_cell.angle_gamma   90.00
#
_symmetry.space_group_name_H-M   'P 1'
#
loop_
_entity.id
_entity.type
_entity.pdbx_description
1 polymer ?
#
loop_
_entity_poly.entity_id
_entity_poly.type
_entity_poly.pdbx_seq_one_letter_code
_entity_poly.pdbx_strand_id
1 'polypeptide(L)'
;MPIIEWTQDFSIGNDELDDQHKQWLDIYNKAHDRMMDPDEINFAKTGIEALKEMKAYGEFHFSKEEAVMSEAGFPKFELHRKMHRAFSNEIDGMMKDLEAGTHVLNSEVIKRIENWLRHHILKEDMKFRLFIDEQGQ
;
A
#
# COMPACT_ATOMS: atom_id res chain seq x y z
N MET A 1 -7.57 4.90 -17.47
CA MET A 1 -6.43 5.73 -17.01
C MET A 1 -6.12 5.29 -15.60
N PRO A 2 -4.85 5.28 -15.18
CA PRO A 2 -4.50 4.86 -13.83
C PRO A 2 -5.16 5.81 -12.83
N ILE A 3 -5.65 5.27 -11.72
CA ILE A 3 -6.22 6.06 -10.63
C ILE A 3 -5.11 6.69 -9.80
N ILE A 4 -4.01 5.96 -9.65
CA ILE A 4 -2.75 6.49 -9.12
C ILE A 4 -1.69 6.35 -10.21
N GLU A 5 -1.23 7.49 -10.72
CA GLU A 5 -0.07 7.55 -11.60
C GLU A 5 1.19 7.75 -10.77
N TRP A 6 2.24 6.99 -11.09
CA TRP A 6 3.56 7.25 -10.54
C TRP A 6 4.05 8.63 -10.99
N THR A 7 4.51 9.43 -10.04
CA THR A 7 5.21 10.70 -10.27
C THR A 7 6.51 10.68 -9.48
N GLN A 8 7.42 11.61 -9.77
CA GLN A 8 8.67 11.71 -9.03
C GLN A 8 8.47 12.03 -7.54
N ASP A 9 7.29 12.52 -7.14
CA ASP A 9 6.97 12.81 -5.73
C ASP A 9 6.84 11.54 -4.87
N PHE A 10 6.65 10.37 -5.49
CA PHE A 10 6.63 9.07 -4.82
C PHE A 10 8.02 8.45 -4.66
N SER A 11 9.04 9.01 -5.31
CA SER A 11 10.39 8.49 -5.26
C SER A 11 11.02 8.81 -3.91
N ILE A 12 11.50 7.77 -3.24
CA ILE A 12 12.38 7.90 -2.08
C ILE A 12 13.86 7.79 -2.50
N GLY A 13 14.12 7.82 -3.80
CA GLY A 13 15.43 7.72 -4.45
C GLY A 13 16.27 6.54 -3.97
N ASN A 14 15.59 5.43 -3.71
CA ASN A 14 16.15 4.08 -3.65
C ASN A 14 15.47 3.31 -4.79
N ASP A 15 16.22 3.02 -5.86
CA ASP A 15 15.65 2.45 -7.09
C ASP A 15 14.88 1.14 -6.85
N GLU A 16 15.35 0.28 -5.94
CA GLU A 16 14.69 -0.98 -5.62
C GLU A 16 13.33 -0.75 -4.93
N LEU A 17 13.27 0.17 -3.96
CA LEU A 17 12.02 0.49 -3.26
C LEU A 17 11.06 1.29 -4.16
N ASP A 18 11.59 2.18 -5.00
CA ASP A 18 10.78 2.93 -5.98
C ASP A 18 10.14 2.00 -7.01
N ASP A 19 10.85 0.98 -7.47
CA ASP A 19 10.29 -0.03 -8.37
C ASP A 19 9.23 -0.89 -7.67
N GLN A 20 9.39 -1.16 -6.37
CA GLN A 20 8.36 -1.81 -5.58
C GLN A 20 7.12 -0.93 -5.41
N HIS A 21 7.27 0.37 -5.14
CA HIS A 21 6.14 1.30 -5.10
C HIS A 21 5.39 1.34 -6.43
N LYS A 22 6.10 1.47 -7.57
CA LYS A 22 5.47 1.46 -8.90
C LYS A 22 4.64 0.19 -9.13
N GLN A 23 5.21 -0.97 -8.79
CA GLN A 23 4.50 -2.25 -8.92
C GLN A 23 3.29 -2.31 -7.98
N TRP A 24 3.39 -1.76 -6.77
CA TRP A 24 2.27 -1.73 -5.85
C TRP A 24 1.12 -0.83 -6.34
N LEU A 25 1.45 0.32 -6.92
CA LEU A 25 0.48 1.21 -7.57
C LEU A 25 -0.19 0.53 -8.78
N ASP A 26 0.56 -0.26 -9.56
CA ASP A 26 -0.01 -1.06 -10.66
C ASP A 26 -0.99 -2.13 -10.15
N ILE A 27 -0.64 -2.85 -9.08
CA ILE A 27 -1.55 -3.81 -8.43
C ILE A 27 -2.82 -3.10 -7.93
N TYR A 28 -2.67 -1.93 -7.31
CA TYR A 28 -3.81 -1.11 -6.89
C TYR A 28 -4.69 -0.70 -8.07
N ASN A 29 -4.11 -0.22 -9.16
CA ASN A 29 -4.88 0.20 -10.34
C ASN A 29 -5.66 -0.98 -10.94
N LYS A 30 -5.05 -2.17 -11.04
CA LYS A 30 -5.72 -3.40 -11.49
C LYS A 30 -6.81 -3.86 -10.52
N ALA A 31 -6.59 -3.74 -9.21
CA ALA A 31 -7.60 -4.01 -8.20
C ALA A 31 -8.79 -3.06 -8.34
N HIS A 32 -8.53 -1.77 -8.52
CA HIS A 32 -9.56 -0.76 -8.74
C HIS A 32 -10.41 -1.09 -9.98
N ASP A 33 -9.78 -1.35 -11.12
CA ASP A 33 -10.50 -1.63 -12.37
C ASP A 33 -11.42 -2.85 -12.22
N ARG A 34 -10.95 -3.93 -11.59
CA ARG A 34 -11.77 -5.13 -11.30
C ARG A 34 -12.92 -4.84 -10.34
N MET A 35 -12.65 -4.10 -9.26
CA MET A 35 -13.64 -3.84 -8.21
C MET A 35 -14.72 -2.83 -8.61
N MET A 36 -14.43 -2.00 -9.61
CA MET A 36 -15.32 -0.94 -10.12
C MET A 36 -15.98 -1.30 -11.46
N ASP A 37 -15.75 -2.51 -11.97
CA ASP A 37 -16.39 -3.01 -13.18
C ASP A 37 -17.93 -3.14 -12.96
N PRO A 38 -18.76 -2.43 -13.74
CA PRO A 38 -20.22 -2.53 -13.64
C PRO A 38 -20.77 -3.92 -14.01
N ASP A 39 -20.00 -4.72 -14.75
CA ASP A 39 -20.37 -6.08 -15.14
C ASP A 39 -19.89 -7.14 -14.12
N GLU A 40 -19.26 -6.73 -13.02
CA GLU A 40 -18.85 -7.66 -11.94
C GLU A 40 -20.08 -8.23 -11.22
N ILE A 41 -20.15 -9.56 -11.13
CA ILE A 41 -21.30 -10.31 -10.60
C ILE A 41 -21.06 -10.73 -9.15
N ASN A 42 -19.79 -10.93 -8.74
CA ASN A 42 -19.41 -11.40 -7.41
C ASN A 42 -18.46 -10.42 -6.71
N PHE A 43 -19.03 -9.29 -6.29
CA PHE A 43 -18.31 -8.21 -5.61
C PHE A 43 -17.49 -8.68 -4.42
N ALA A 44 -18.03 -9.56 -3.57
CA ALA A 44 -17.33 -10.06 -2.39
C ALA A 44 -16.07 -10.84 -2.76
N LYS A 45 -16.18 -11.77 -3.71
CA LYS A 45 -15.03 -12.55 -4.18
C LYS A 45 -13.96 -11.64 -4.80
N THR A 46 -14.35 -10.75 -5.71
CA THR A 46 -13.42 -9.85 -6.40
C THR A 46 -12.72 -8.90 -5.43
N GLY A 47 -13.46 -8.35 -4.46
CA GLY A 47 -12.88 -7.52 -3.41
C GLY A 47 -11.89 -8.28 -2.52
N ILE A 48 -12.21 -9.51 -2.12
CA ILE A 48 -11.30 -10.35 -1.31
C ILE A 48 -10.03 -10.71 -2.08
N GLU A 49 -10.14 -11.07 -3.37
CA GLU A 49 -8.98 -11.38 -4.21
C GLU A 49 -8.07 -10.17 -4.40
N ALA A 50 -8.65 -8.99 -4.66
CA ALA A 50 -7.93 -7.73 -4.74
C ALA A 50 -7.20 -7.40 -3.43
N LEU A 51 -7.88 -7.54 -2.28
CA LEU A 51 -7.29 -7.30 -0.96
C LEU A 51 -6.15 -8.27 -0.63
N LYS A 52 -6.28 -9.55 -0.99
CA LYS A 52 -5.21 -10.54 -0.81
C LYS A 52 -3.96 -10.17 -1.62
N GLU A 53 -4.14 -9.75 -2.87
CA GLU A 53 -3.04 -9.31 -3.73
C GLU A 53 -2.35 -8.07 -3.16
N MET A 54 -3.14 -7.07 -2.76
CA MET A 54 -2.64 -5.84 -2.13
C MET A 54 -1.85 -6.12 -0.85
N LYS A 55 -2.37 -7.01 0.02
CA LYS A 55 -1.73 -7.38 1.29
C LYS A 55 -0.44 -8.15 1.04
N ALA A 56 -0.47 -9.18 0.19
CA ALA A 56 0.70 -10.01 -0.06
C ALA A 56 1.86 -9.19 -0.64
N TYR A 57 1.57 -8.28 -1.58
CA TYR A 57 2.59 -7.39 -2.12
C TYR A 57 3.06 -6.35 -1.11
N GLY A 58 2.15 -5.78 -0.33
CA GLY A 58 2.49 -4.86 0.76
C GLY A 58 3.44 -5.50 1.78
N GLU A 59 3.16 -6.72 2.25
CA GLU A 59 4.03 -7.42 3.20
C GLU A 59 5.42 -7.73 2.64
N PHE A 60 5.52 -8.06 1.35
CA PHE A 60 6.80 -8.21 0.66
C PHE A 60 7.59 -6.89 0.65
N HIS A 61 6.94 -5.80 0.25
CA HIS A 61 7.55 -4.47 0.22
C HIS A 61 7.99 -4.00 1.61
N PHE A 62 7.09 -4.09 2.61
CA PHE A 62 7.37 -3.74 4.00
C PHE A 62 8.56 -4.50 4.56
N SER A 63 8.68 -5.80 4.29
CA SER A 63 9.82 -6.58 4.76
C SER A 63 11.14 -6.04 4.22
N LYS A 64 11.16 -5.55 2.98
CA LYS A 64 12.37 -4.99 2.37
C LYS A 64 12.66 -3.61 2.93
N GLU A 65 11.66 -2.73 2.97
CA GLU A 65 11.81 -1.38 3.49
C GLU A 65 12.26 -1.39 4.97
N GLU A 66 11.63 -2.23 5.80
CA GLU A 66 11.97 -2.38 7.21
C GLU A 66 13.41 -2.84 7.42
N ALA A 67 13.91 -3.74 6.57
CA ALA A 67 15.31 -4.18 6.62
C ALA A 67 16.26 -3.01 6.33
N VAL A 68 15.97 -2.24 5.26
CA VAL A 68 16.76 -1.08 4.86
C VAL A 68 16.73 0.01 5.94
N MET A 69 15.57 0.29 6.54
CA MET A 69 15.44 1.25 7.65
C MET A 69 16.19 0.82 8.90
N SER A 70 16.14 -0.47 9.24
CA SER A 70 16.84 -1.02 10.40
C SER A 70 18.35 -0.94 10.23
N GLU A 71 18.87 -1.27 9.04
CA GLU A 71 20.30 -1.18 8.72
C GLU A 71 20.81 0.27 8.75
N ALA A 72 20.01 1.21 8.27
CA ALA A 72 20.33 2.64 8.31
C ALA A 72 20.17 3.26 9.71
N GLY A 73 19.58 2.55 10.68
CA GLY A 73 19.34 3.07 12.03
C GLY A 73 18.29 4.18 12.08
N PHE A 74 17.26 4.10 11.24
CA PHE A 74 16.21 5.14 11.17
C PHE A 74 15.50 5.32 12.52
N PRO A 75 15.55 6.51 13.16
CA PRO A 75 15.04 6.70 14.52
C PRO A 75 13.53 6.45 14.70
N LYS A 76 12.75 6.53 13.61
CA LYS A 76 11.29 6.33 13.62
C LYS A 76 10.88 4.94 13.13
N PHE A 77 11.83 4.01 12.96
CA PHE A 77 11.59 2.66 12.45
C PHE A 77 10.41 1.95 13.13
N GLU A 78 10.37 1.89 14.47
CA GLU A 78 9.30 1.19 15.19
C GLU A 78 7.92 1.84 15.01
N LEU A 79 7.86 3.15 14.74
CA LEU A 79 6.61 3.83 14.42
C LEU A 79 6.17 3.45 12.99
N HIS A 80 7.10 3.48 12.03
CA HIS A 80 6.86 3.11 10.63
C HIS A 80 6.34 1.67 10.52
N ARG A 81 7.03 0.72 11.16
CA ARG A 81 6.60 -0.69 11.23
C ARG A 81 5.22 -0.90 11.85
N LYS A 82 4.82 -0.06 12.81
CA LYS A 82 3.45 -0.12 13.36
C LYS A 82 2.41 0.29 12.33
N MET A 83 2.73 1.21 11.42
CA MET A 83 1.84 1.62 10.34
C MET A 83 1.64 0.49 9.32
N HIS A 84 2.72 -0.22 8.96
CA HIS A 84 2.65 -1.42 8.13
C HIS A 84 1.73 -2.49 8.72
N ARG A 85 1.93 -2.80 10.00
CA ARG A 85 1.09 -3.79 10.71
C ARG A 85 -0.36 -3.34 10.78
N ALA A 86 -0.61 -2.05 11.02
CA ALA A 86 -1.96 -1.50 11.05
C ALA A 86 -2.65 -1.64 9.68
N PHE A 87 -1.94 -1.41 8.58
CA PHE A 87 -2.44 -1.60 7.23
C PHE A 87 -2.80 -3.06 6.93
N SER A 88 -1.90 -4.01 7.24
CA SER A 88 -2.19 -5.44 7.07
C SER A 88 -3.43 -5.87 7.86
N ASN A 89 -3.59 -5.37 9.09
CA ASN A 89 -4.76 -5.64 9.92
C ASN A 89 -6.04 -4.98 9.38
N GLU A 90 -5.94 -3.78 8.80
CA GLU A 90 -7.07 -3.11 8.16
C GLU A 90 -7.56 -3.91 6.95
N ILE A 91 -6.65 -4.42 6.13
CA ILE A 91 -6.99 -5.33 5.02
C ILE A 91 -7.68 -6.60 5.53
N ASP A 92 -7.17 -7.22 6.60
CA ASP A 92 -7.82 -8.39 7.21
C ASP A 92 -9.24 -8.09 7.71
N GLY A 93 -9.47 -6.90 8.25
CA GLY A 93 -10.80 -6.43 8.63
C GLY A 93 -11.72 -6.31 7.42
N MET A 94 -11.27 -5.63 6.36
CA MET A 94 -12.06 -5.46 5.13
C MET A 94 -12.40 -6.79 4.45
N MET A 95 -11.48 -7.76 4.45
CA MET A 95 -11.75 -9.10 3.92
C MET A 95 -12.84 -9.81 4.73
N LYS A 96 -12.79 -9.76 6.07
CA LYS A 96 -13.82 -10.36 6.93
C LYS A 96 -15.19 -9.71 6.74
N ASP A 97 -15.22 -8.39 6.56
CA ASP A 97 -16.46 -7.66 6.30
C ASP A 97 -17.10 -8.12 4.97
N LEU A 98 -16.30 -8.22 3.90
CA LEU A 98 -16.76 -8.75 2.61
C LEU A 98 -17.25 -10.20 2.72
N GLU A 99 -16.56 -11.06 3.47
CA GLU A 99 -16.97 -12.45 3.71
C GLU A 99 -18.28 -12.55 4.50
N ALA A 100 -18.49 -11.65 5.48
CA ALA A 100 -19.70 -11.60 6.28
C ALA A 100 -20.91 -11.00 5.54
N GLY A 101 -20.70 -10.44 4.34
CA GLY A 101 -21.74 -9.75 3.59
C GLY A 101 -22.23 -8.49 4.30
N THR A 102 -21.41 -7.88 5.17
CA THR A 102 -21.70 -6.53 5.65
C THR A 102 -21.75 -5.60 4.43
N HIS A 103 -22.64 -4.59 4.46
CA HIS A 103 -22.83 -3.65 3.36
C HIS A 103 -21.61 -2.71 3.19
N VAL A 104 -20.47 -3.28 2.84
CA VAL A 104 -19.26 -2.55 2.49
C VAL A 104 -19.21 -2.44 0.97
N LEU A 105 -19.15 -1.21 0.48
CA LEU A 105 -19.06 -0.94 -0.95
C LEU A 105 -17.61 -1.13 -1.42
N ASN A 106 -17.41 -1.74 -2.59
CA ASN A 106 -16.10 -1.85 -3.23
C ASN A 106 -15.40 -0.47 -3.37
N SER A 107 -16.18 0.57 -3.64
CA SER A 107 -15.70 1.96 -3.72
C SER A 107 -15.12 2.46 -2.38
N GLU A 108 -15.70 2.06 -1.25
CA GLU A 108 -15.16 2.42 0.07
C GLU A 108 -13.86 1.68 0.37
N VAL A 109 -13.80 0.38 0.07
CA VAL A 109 -12.60 -0.44 0.24
C VAL A 109 -11.44 0.13 -0.57
N ILE A 110 -11.63 0.33 -1.88
CA ILE A 110 -10.56 0.80 -2.75
C ILE A 110 -10.14 2.22 -2.39
N LYS A 111 -11.05 3.07 -1.89
CA LYS A 111 -10.71 4.42 -1.46
C LYS A 111 -9.87 4.44 -0.19
N ARG A 112 -10.12 3.53 0.76
CA ARG A 112 -9.28 3.39 1.97
C ARG A 112 -7.86 3.00 1.61
N ILE A 113 -7.70 2.03 0.71
CA ILE A 113 -6.39 1.58 0.22
C ILE A 113 -5.68 2.72 -0.51
N GLU A 114 -6.38 3.47 -1.38
CA GLU A 114 -5.83 4.63 -2.09
C GLU A 114 -5.27 5.67 -1.12
N ASN A 115 -6.08 6.05 -0.13
CA ASN A 115 -5.73 7.07 0.85
C ASN A 115 -4.52 6.62 1.66
N TRP A 116 -4.48 5.35 2.07
CA TRP A 116 -3.35 4.81 2.81
C TRP A 116 -2.07 4.83 1.97
N LEU A 117 -2.09 4.29 0.75
CA LEU A 117 -0.91 4.26 -0.14
C LEU A 117 -0.36 5.65 -0.39
N ARG A 118 -1.22 6.59 -0.80
CA ARG A 118 -0.81 7.97 -1.07
C ARG A 118 -0.25 8.64 0.17
N HIS A 119 -0.91 8.48 1.31
CA HIS A 119 -0.43 9.09 2.56
C HIS A 119 0.90 8.49 3.00
N HIS A 120 1.01 7.16 2.98
CA HIS A 120 2.19 6.46 3.45
C HIS A 120 3.41 6.81 2.61
N ILE A 121 3.33 6.62 1.29
CA ILE A 121 4.47 6.85 0.41
C ILE A 121 4.87 8.34 0.40
N LEU A 122 3.89 9.25 0.23
CA LEU A 122 4.18 10.69 0.10
C LEU A 122 4.48 11.40 1.43
N LYS A 123 4.39 10.70 2.58
CA LYS A 123 4.62 11.31 3.90
C LYS A 123 5.53 10.51 4.81
N GLU A 124 5.31 9.22 4.96
CA GLU A 124 6.05 8.38 5.90
C GLU A 124 7.36 7.92 5.29
N ASP A 125 7.34 7.36 4.08
CA ASP A 125 8.55 6.87 3.40
C ASP A 125 9.48 8.05 3.05
N MET A 126 8.90 9.22 2.74
CA MET A 126 9.66 10.47 2.56
C MET A 126 10.41 10.92 3.82
N LYS A 127 9.95 10.58 5.03
CA LYS A 127 10.73 10.87 6.26
C LYS A 127 11.98 10.00 6.31
N PHE A 128 11.91 8.77 5.80
CA PHE A 128 13.07 7.91 5.70
C PHE A 128 14.04 8.41 4.62
N ARG A 129 13.52 8.85 3.47
CA ARG A 129 14.33 9.54 2.45
C ARG A 129 15.14 10.69 3.05
N LEU A 130 14.48 11.64 3.70
CA LEU A 130 15.16 12.80 4.30
C LEU A 130 16.27 12.40 5.27
N PHE A 131 16.05 11.34 6.06
CA PHE A 131 17.05 10.82 6.97
C PHE A 131 18.28 10.23 6.25
N ILE A 132 18.09 9.48 5.16
CA ILE A 132 19.22 8.96 4.37
C ILE A 132 20.01 10.10 3.72
N ASP A 133 19.31 11.11 3.17
CA ASP A 133 19.95 12.26 2.53
C ASP A 133 20.84 13.04 3.52
N GLU A 134 20.40 13.17 4.77
CA GLU A 134 21.17 13.82 5.85
C GLU A 134 22.41 13.01 6.29
N GLN A 135 22.40 11.67 6.16
CA GLN A 135 23.57 10.83 6.47
C GLN A 135 24.60 10.75 5.34
N GLY A 136 24.18 11.03 4.10
CA GLY A 136 25.05 11.04 2.92
C GLY A 136 25.80 12.36 2.71
N GLN A 137 25.55 13.38 3.54
CA GLN A 137 26.26 14.67 3.58
C GLN A 137 27.36 14.67 4.65
#